data_AF-G7GYE2-F1
#
_entry.id   AF-G7GYE2-F1
#
_cell.length_a   1.000
_cell.length_b   1.000
_cell.length_c   1.000
_cell.angle_alpha   90.00
_cell.angle_beta   90.00
_cell.angle_gamma   90.00
#
_symmetry.space_group_name_H-M   'P 1'
#
loop_
_entity.id
_entity.type
_entity.pdbx_description
1 polymer ?
#
loop_
_entity_poly.entity_id
_entity_poly.type
_entity_poly.pdbx_seq_one_letter_code
_entity_poly.pdbx_strand_id
1 'polypeptide(L)'
;MKTRKALLVITDIGLIVYWALTALGIISVGNGEWINAWNWSFFPLDLLAIIAGLMWSLLPKKHRWATPMYATALAFTHAAGLMAISFFVLYGTWDASWWLVNLWLALMPIGLAVISMRKRPDELSAD
;
A
#
# COMPACT_ATOMS: atom_id res chain seq x y z
N MET A 1 7.84 13.60 8.77
CA MET A 1 7.81 13.63 7.28
C MET A 1 8.83 12.70 6.67
N LYS A 2 10.13 12.81 7.00
CA LYS A 2 11.17 11.93 6.45
C LYS A 2 10.84 10.44 6.60
N THR A 3 10.46 9.98 7.79
CA THR A 3 10.07 8.58 8.04
C THR A 3 8.84 8.15 7.24
N ARG A 4 7.75 8.94 7.23
CA ARG A 4 6.52 8.62 6.48
C ARG A 4 6.80 8.49 4.98
N LYS A 5 7.61 9.43 4.45
CA LYS A 5 8.05 9.41 3.06
C LYS A 5 8.91 8.19 2.77
N ALA A 6 9.87 7.87 3.62
CA ALA A 6 10.70 6.67 3.46
C ALA A 6 9.86 5.40 3.45
N LEU A 7 8.92 5.24 4.40
CA LEU A 7 8.06 4.07 4.49
C LEU A 7 7.19 3.88 3.24
N LEU A 8 6.55 4.95 2.75
CA LEU A 8 5.76 4.85 1.51
C LEU A 8 6.64 4.56 0.29
N VAL A 9 7.73 5.30 0.09
CA VAL A 9 8.60 5.11 -1.07
C VAL A 9 9.22 3.71 -1.10
N ILE A 10 9.66 3.18 0.05
CA ILE A 10 10.18 1.80 0.13
C ILE A 10 9.08 0.79 -0.21
N THR A 11 7.85 1.01 0.26
CA THR A 11 6.71 0.15 -0.05
C THR A 11 6.36 0.21 -1.55
N ASP A 12 6.31 1.42 -2.12
CA ASP A 12 6.04 1.65 -3.55
C ASP A 12 7.11 0.98 -4.43
N ILE A 13 8.39 1.12 -4.08
CA ILE A 13 9.48 0.43 -4.77
C ILE A 13 9.33 -1.09 -4.66
N GLY A 14 8.98 -1.60 -3.48
CA GLY A 14 8.70 -3.02 -3.27
C GLY A 14 7.59 -3.55 -4.17
N LEU A 15 6.49 -2.81 -4.30
CA LEU A 15 5.38 -3.15 -5.20
C LEU A 15 5.81 -3.09 -6.67
N ILE A 16 6.59 -2.09 -7.09
CA ILE A 16 7.13 -2.00 -8.45
C ILE A 16 8.00 -3.23 -8.76
N VAL A 17 8.91 -3.60 -7.85
CA VAL A 17 9.77 -4.78 -8.01
C VAL A 17 8.94 -6.05 -8.07
N TYR A 18 7.96 -6.20 -7.18
CA TYR A 18 7.03 -7.33 -7.17
C TYR A 18 6.31 -7.49 -8.51
N TRP A 19 5.71 -6.40 -9.02
CA TRP A 19 4.98 -6.43 -10.28
C TRP A 19 5.88 -6.66 -11.49
N ALA A 20 7.10 -6.11 -11.50
CA ALA A 20 8.08 -6.38 -12.54
C ALA A 20 8.46 -7.88 -12.57
N LEU A 21 8.76 -8.47 -11.42
CA LEU A 21 9.10 -9.89 -11.31
C LEU A 21 7.91 -10.80 -11.66
N THR A 22 6.69 -10.40 -11.30
CA THR A 22 5.46 -11.11 -11.66
C THR A 22 5.20 -11.05 -13.17
N ALA A 23 5.37 -9.88 -13.79
CA ALA A 23 5.22 -9.70 -15.24
C ALA A 23 6.26 -10.49 -16.05
N LEU A 24 7.48 -10.64 -15.51
CA LEU A 24 8.53 -11.49 -16.09
C LEU A 24 8.33 -12.99 -15.82
N GLY A 25 7.31 -13.38 -15.05
CA GLY A 25 7.06 -14.78 -14.68
C GLY A 25 8.07 -15.36 -13.70
N ILE A 26 8.86 -14.52 -13.03
CA ILE A 26 9.88 -14.94 -12.05
C ILE A 26 9.22 -15.26 -10.69
N ILE A 27 8.21 -14.47 -10.31
CA ILE A 27 7.40 -14.67 -9.11
C ILE A 27 5.98 -15.03 -9.53
N SER A 28 5.40 -16.03 -8.86
CA SER A 28 3.98 -16.35 -8.97
C SER A 28 3.43 -16.67 -7.58
N VAL A 29 2.19 -16.26 -7.33
CA VAL A 29 1.48 -16.53 -6.06
C VAL A 29 1.08 -18.00 -5.92
N GLY A 30 1.05 -18.76 -7.01
CA GLY A 30 0.70 -20.18 -6.99
C GLY A 30 0.48 -20.78 -8.37
N ASN A 31 0.20 -22.08 -8.38
CA ASN A 31 -0.01 -22.81 -9.62
C ASN A 31 -1.48 -22.69 -10.05
N GLY A 32 -1.72 -22.07 -11.20
CA GLY A 32 -3.04 -22.04 -11.84
C GLY A 32 -3.38 -20.71 -12.48
N GLU A 33 -4.17 -20.76 -13.55
CA GLU A 33 -4.60 -19.55 -14.27
C GLU A 33 -5.50 -18.66 -13.40
N TRP A 34 -6.40 -19.27 -12.62
CA TRP A 34 -7.33 -18.53 -11.78
C TRP A 34 -6.63 -17.76 -10.65
N ILE A 35 -5.60 -18.36 -10.01
CA ILE A 35 -4.89 -17.71 -8.89
C ILE A 35 -3.99 -16.59 -9.41
N ASN A 36 -3.42 -16.77 -10.60
CA ASN A 36 -2.71 -15.72 -11.30
C ASN A 36 -3.66 -14.58 -11.70
N ALA A 37 -4.83 -14.87 -12.26
CA ALA A 37 -5.81 -13.84 -12.60
C ALA A 37 -6.32 -13.08 -11.36
N TRP A 38 -6.56 -13.79 -10.26
CA TRP A 38 -6.86 -13.18 -8.97
C TRP A 38 -5.75 -12.22 -8.53
N ASN A 39 -4.48 -12.65 -8.58
CA ASN A 39 -3.35 -11.79 -8.24
C ASN A 39 -3.29 -10.56 -9.16
N TRP A 40 -3.37 -10.76 -10.48
CA TRP A 40 -3.36 -9.67 -11.46
C TRP A 40 -4.48 -8.64 -11.29
N SER A 41 -5.61 -9.01 -10.65
CA SER A 41 -6.67 -8.06 -10.33
C SER A 41 -6.24 -6.95 -9.36
N PHE A 42 -5.13 -7.14 -8.63
CA PHE A 42 -4.56 -6.15 -7.71
C PHE A 42 -3.70 -5.11 -8.43
N PHE A 43 -3.20 -5.40 -9.63
CA PHE A 43 -2.26 -4.52 -10.34
C PHE A 43 -2.79 -3.08 -10.52
N PRO A 44 -4.04 -2.85 -10.96
CA PRO A 44 -4.57 -1.50 -11.08
C PRO A 44 -4.63 -0.76 -9.74
N LEU A 45 -4.97 -1.46 -8.65
CA LEU A 45 -5.06 -0.88 -7.31
C LEU A 45 -3.69 -0.47 -6.80
N ASP A 46 -2.70 -1.36 -6.90
CA ASP A 46 -1.32 -1.09 -6.48
C ASP A 46 -0.69 0.02 -7.31
N LEU A 47 -0.94 0.03 -8.63
CA LEU A 47 -0.44 1.09 -9.51
C LEU A 47 -0.99 2.46 -9.08
N LEU A 48 -2.28 2.55 -8.76
CA LEU A 48 -2.87 3.79 -8.26
C LEU A 48 -2.31 4.19 -6.88
N ALA A 49 -2.04 3.22 -6.00
CA ALA A 49 -1.40 3.46 -4.72
C ALA A 49 0.01 4.06 -4.89
N ILE A 50 0.82 3.46 -5.77
CA ILE A 50 2.18 3.90 -6.11
C ILE A 50 2.15 5.32 -6.69
N ILE A 51 1.27 5.58 -7.67
CA ILE A 51 1.17 6.90 -8.30
C ILE A 51 0.83 7.96 -7.25
N ALA A 52 -0.17 7.69 -6.39
CA ALA A 52 -0.56 8.61 -5.33
C ALA A 52 0.57 8.83 -4.29
N GLY A 53 1.28 7.76 -3.91
CA GLY A 53 2.41 7.80 -2.98
C GLY A 53 3.57 8.63 -3.50
N LEU A 54 3.98 8.38 -4.74
CA LEU A 54 5.03 9.13 -5.43
C LEU A 54 4.64 10.60 -5.63
N MET A 55 3.42 10.88 -6.11
CA MET A 55 2.92 12.24 -6.26
C MET A 55 2.97 12.99 -4.94
N TRP A 56 2.43 12.41 -3.86
CA TRP A 56 2.52 13.01 -2.53
C TRP A 56 3.97 13.28 -2.10
N SER A 57 4.89 12.35 -2.40
CA SER A 57 6.29 12.47 -2.01
C SER A 57 7.02 13.63 -2.70
N LEU A 58 6.58 14.02 -3.89
CA LEU A 58 7.14 15.09 -4.72
C LEU A 58 6.46 16.44 -4.49
N LEU A 59 5.23 16.44 -3.98
CA LEU A 59 4.47 17.66 -3.75
C LEU A 59 5.03 18.51 -2.58
N PRO A 60 4.97 19.85 -2.69
CA PRO A 60 5.24 20.74 -1.57
C PRO A 60 4.28 20.48 -0.40
N LYS A 61 4.76 20.66 0.83
CA LYS A 61 4.00 20.34 2.06
C LYS A 61 2.63 21.02 2.16
N LYS A 62 2.51 22.25 1.68
CA LYS A 62 1.27 23.06 1.72
C LYS A 62 0.43 22.92 0.44
N HIS A 63 0.78 22.01 -0.46
CA HIS A 63 0.05 21.84 -1.70
C HIS A 63 -1.33 21.22 -1.42
N ARG A 64 -2.39 21.77 -2.03
CA ARG A 64 -3.79 21.33 -1.80
C ARG A 64 -4.02 19.83 -2.03
N TRP A 65 -3.22 19.22 -2.90
CA TRP A 65 -3.31 17.78 -3.23
C TRP A 65 -2.47 16.88 -2.33
N ALA A 66 -1.63 17.42 -1.44
CA ALA A 66 -0.77 16.59 -0.59
C ALA A 66 -1.60 15.66 0.32
N THR A 67 -2.62 16.18 1.00
CA THR A 67 -3.46 15.37 1.89
C THR A 67 -4.27 14.32 1.13
N PRO A 68 -5.01 14.65 0.05
CA PRO A 68 -5.72 13.64 -0.74
C PRO A 68 -4.81 12.54 -1.28
N MET A 69 -3.67 12.89 -1.91
CA MET A 69 -2.76 11.89 -2.48
C MET A 69 -2.18 10.97 -1.41
N TYR A 70 -1.82 11.51 -0.25
CA TYR A 70 -1.38 10.69 0.88
C TYR A 70 -2.49 9.75 1.35
N ALA A 71 -3.71 10.24 1.55
CA ALA A 71 -4.83 9.42 2.00
C ALA A 71 -5.17 8.30 0.99
N THR A 72 -5.18 8.61 -0.31
CA THR A 72 -5.39 7.62 -1.37
C THR A 72 -4.30 6.54 -1.37
N ALA A 73 -3.03 6.94 -1.27
CA ALA A 73 -1.92 5.99 -1.20
C ALA A 73 -2.07 5.04 -0.01
N LEU A 74 -2.39 5.57 1.18
CA LEU A 74 -2.61 4.75 2.37
C LEU A 74 -3.82 3.81 2.23
N ALA A 75 -4.94 4.33 1.73
CA ALA A 75 -6.18 3.55 1.60
C ALA A 75 -6.03 2.39 0.60
N PHE A 76 -5.41 2.63 -0.56
CA PHE A 76 -5.25 1.60 -1.58
C PHE A 76 -4.20 0.55 -1.18
N THR A 77 -3.08 0.97 -0.58
CA THR A 77 -2.10 0.03 -0.01
C THR A 77 -2.75 -0.86 1.05
N HIS A 78 -3.55 -0.27 1.94
CA HIS A 78 -4.27 -1.02 2.97
C HIS A 78 -5.27 -2.00 2.36
N ALA A 79 -6.07 -1.56 1.40
CA ALA A 79 -7.05 -2.39 0.72
C ALA A 79 -6.40 -3.60 0.04
N ALA A 80 -5.27 -3.39 -0.65
CA ALA A 80 -4.51 -4.46 -1.28
C ALA A 80 -4.06 -5.51 -0.25
N GLY A 81 -3.39 -5.09 0.83
CA GLY A 81 -2.94 -6.00 1.87
C GLY A 81 -4.09 -6.74 2.57
N LEU A 82 -5.17 -6.03 2.89
CA LEU A 82 -6.34 -6.62 3.56
C LEU A 82 -7.05 -7.66 2.69
N MET A 83 -7.25 -7.36 1.40
CA MET A 83 -7.88 -8.30 0.47
C MET A 83 -7.02 -9.56 0.30
N ALA A 84 -5.69 -9.42 0.21
CA ALA A 84 -4.78 -10.55 0.10
C ALA A 84 -4.76 -11.42 1.37
N ILE A 85 -4.70 -10.82 2.56
CA ILE A 85 -4.82 -11.56 3.83
C ILE A 85 -6.16 -12.29 3.91
N SER A 86 -7.25 -11.61 3.56
CA SER A 86 -8.60 -12.21 3.56
C SER A 86 -8.65 -13.43 2.65
N PHE A 87 -8.05 -13.32 1.46
CA PHE A 87 -7.92 -14.44 0.54
C PHE A 87 -7.09 -15.58 1.13
N PHE A 88 -5.91 -15.33 1.69
CA PHE A 88 -5.06 -16.40 2.24
C PHE A 88 -5.70 -17.14 3.40
N VAL A 89 -6.43 -16.43 4.28
CA VAL A 89 -7.22 -17.04 5.35
C VAL A 89 -8.27 -17.99 4.77
N LEU A 90 -9.05 -17.53 3.78
CA LEU A 90 -10.12 -18.33 3.17
C LEU A 90 -9.59 -19.48 2.31
N TYR A 91 -8.47 -19.25 1.62
CA TYR A 91 -7.81 -20.24 0.78
C TYR A 91 -7.03 -21.28 1.61
N GLY A 92 -6.72 -20.96 2.87
CA GLY A 92 -6.04 -21.86 3.80
C GLY A 92 -4.54 -22.00 3.58
N THR A 93 -3.88 -20.98 3.01
CA THR A 93 -2.43 -20.97 2.79
C THR A 93 -1.69 -20.11 3.82
N TRP A 94 -0.52 -20.59 4.25
CA TRP A 94 0.22 -20.04 5.39
C TRP A 94 1.70 -19.79 5.10
N ASP A 95 2.04 -19.58 3.83
CA ASP A 95 3.41 -19.22 3.46
C ASP A 95 3.81 -17.88 4.09
N ALA A 96 4.84 -17.93 4.93
CA ALA A 96 5.26 -16.79 5.74
C ALA A 96 5.68 -15.57 4.90
N SER A 97 6.22 -15.78 3.69
CA SER A 97 6.68 -14.69 2.82
C SER A 97 5.50 -13.85 2.34
N TRP A 98 4.42 -14.51 1.89
CA TRP A 98 3.19 -13.86 1.46
C TRP A 98 2.46 -13.19 2.62
N TRP A 99 2.41 -13.82 3.78
CA TRP A 99 1.80 -13.23 4.98
C TRP A 99 2.54 -11.98 5.45
N LEU A 100 3.87 -12.02 5.53
CA LEU A 100 4.67 -10.89 6.01
C LEU A 100 4.46 -9.64 5.14
N VAL A 101 4.52 -9.80 3.81
CA VAL A 101 4.36 -8.68 2.87
C VAL A 101 2.94 -8.12 2.96
N ASN A 102 1.91 -8.95 2.97
CA ASN A 102 0.53 -8.46 2.96
C ASN A 102 0.11 -7.88 4.32
N LEU A 103 0.64 -8.39 5.44
CA LEU A 103 0.50 -7.76 6.75
C LEU A 103 1.17 -6.39 6.80
N TRP A 104 2.35 -6.24 6.18
CA TRP A 104 2.97 -4.94 6.04
C TRP A 104 2.08 -3.97 5.27
N LEU A 105 1.59 -4.37 4.10
CA LEU A 105 0.69 -3.54 3.27
C LEU A 105 -0.60 -3.17 4.00
N ALA A 106 -1.15 -4.08 4.81
CA ALA A 106 -2.36 -3.81 5.59
C ALA A 106 -2.09 -2.88 6.80
N LEU A 107 -1.02 -3.11 7.57
CA LEU A 107 -0.83 -2.46 8.87
C LEU A 107 -0.05 -1.14 8.80
N MET A 108 0.94 -1.04 7.92
CA MET A 108 1.76 0.18 7.79
C MET A 108 0.90 1.41 7.50
N PRO A 109 -0.09 1.37 6.57
CA PRO A 109 -0.92 2.53 6.31
C PRO A 109 -1.78 2.97 7.50
N ILE A 110 -2.28 2.03 8.30
CA ILE A 110 -3.05 2.33 9.52
C ILE A 110 -2.16 3.10 10.51
N GLY A 111 -0.94 2.60 10.77
CA GLY A 111 0.00 3.27 11.65
C GLY A 111 0.32 4.69 11.18
N LEU A 112 0.54 4.86 9.88
CA LEU A 112 0.79 6.16 9.26
C LEU A 112 -0.42 7.12 9.33
N ALA A 113 -1.64 6.61 9.19
CA ALA A 113 -2.87 7.38 9.32
C ALA A 113 -3.08 7.86 10.77
N VAL A 114 -2.97 6.96 11.75
CA VAL A 114 -3.12 7.28 13.18
C VAL A 114 -2.11 8.35 13.63
N ILE A 115 -0.84 8.19 13.25
CA ILE A 115 0.22 9.18 13.55
C ILE A 115 -0.05 10.54 12.88
N SER A 116 -0.84 10.57 11.80
CA SER A 116 -1.19 11.80 11.08
C SER A 116 -2.41 12.49 11.70
N MET A 117 -3.40 11.74 12.19
CA MET A 117 -4.57 12.27 12.89
C MET A 117 -4.21 12.86 14.25
N ARG A 118 -3.29 12.22 15.00
CA ARG A 118 -2.86 12.69 16.33
C ARG A 118 -2.14 14.06 16.32
N LYS A 119 -1.76 14.59 15.15
CA LYS A 119 -1.12 15.90 15.01
C LYS A 119 -2.08 17.06 14.67
N ARG A 120 -3.40 16.80 14.65
CA ARG A 120 -4.45 17.80 14.42
C ARG A 120 -5.31 18.24 15.64
N PRO A 121 -5.01 17.93 16.93
CA PRO A 121 -5.82 18.49 18.04
C PRO A 121 -5.71 20.00 18.24
N ASP A 122 -4.64 20.64 17.79
CA ASP A 122 -4.21 21.99 18.17
C ASP A 122 -4.59 23.10 17.16
N GLU A 123 -5.23 22.74 16.04
CA GLU A 123 -5.76 23.71 15.05
C GLU A 123 -7.27 23.99 15.22
N LEU A 124 -7.93 23.37 16.20
CA LEU A 124 -9.39 23.43 16.42
C LEU A 124 -9.82 24.40 17.54
N SER A 125 -8.89 25.13 18.17
CA SER A 125 -9.18 26.07 19.26
C SER A 125 -8.77 27.52 18.95
N ALA A 126 -8.64 27.87 17.66
CA ALA A 126 -8.34 29.22 17.21
C ALA A 126 -9.45 29.72 16.29
N ASP A 127 -10.68 29.77 16.82
CA ASP A 127 -11.80 30.59 16.35
C ASP A 127 -12.45 31.25 17.58
#